data_AF-A0A8T7JTG6-F1
#
_entry.id   AF-A0A8T7JTG6-F1
#
_cell.length_a   1.000
_cell.length_b   1.000
_cell.length_c   1.000
_cell.angle_alpha   90.00
_cell.angle_beta   90.00
_cell.angle_gamma   90.00
#
_symmetry.space_group_name_H-M   'P 1'
#
loop_
_entity.id
_entity.type
_entity.pdbx_description
1 polymer ?
#
loop_
_entity_poly.entity_id
_entity_poly.type
_entity_poly.pdbx_seq_one_letter_code
_entity_poly.pdbx_strand_id
1 'polypeptide(L)'
;LDKYYQPVNAKWREFVDNPDYRPFISRDVYMRESVSQTGFVYLTTPSDKAISDIRGLAHFMFDGFLKNVNEAPAMPANERAALAERDLKVRRAIADRDPANVVGEQLFGKDMADALVRGLWGGDRLSERLK
;
A
#
# COMPACT_ATOMS: atom_id res chain seq x y z
N LEU A 1 -10.94 -11.38 -6.57
CA LEU A 1 -11.27 -11.36 -5.13
C LEU A 1 -10.73 -12.62 -4.46
N ASP A 2 -11.24 -13.79 -4.85
CA ASP A 2 -10.97 -15.05 -4.15
C ASP A 2 -9.51 -15.50 -4.19
N LYS A 3 -8.85 -15.44 -5.36
CA LYS A 3 -7.47 -15.93 -5.50
C LYS A 3 -6.47 -15.19 -4.59
N TYR A 4 -6.54 -13.86 -4.53
CA TYR A 4 -5.49 -13.04 -3.91
C TYR A 4 -5.87 -12.48 -2.54
N TYR A 5 -7.16 -12.39 -2.20
CA TYR A 5 -7.60 -11.77 -0.94
C TYR A 5 -8.24 -12.78 0.04
N GLN A 6 -8.93 -13.81 -0.44
CA GLN A 6 -9.55 -14.81 0.45
C GLN A 6 -8.55 -15.54 1.36
N PRO A 7 -7.32 -15.90 0.91
CA PRO A 7 -6.34 -16.53 1.79
C PRO A 7 -5.91 -15.67 2.99
N VAL A 8 -6.06 -14.34 2.88
CA VAL A 8 -5.71 -13.38 3.93
C VAL A 8 -6.87 -13.16 4.91
N ASN A 9 -8.11 -13.52 4.53
CA ASN A 9 -9.31 -13.17 5.30
C ASN A 9 -9.30 -13.73 6.73
N ALA A 10 -8.79 -14.94 6.93
CA ALA A 10 -8.67 -15.52 8.28
C ALA A 10 -7.73 -14.69 9.17
N LYS A 11 -6.59 -14.25 8.63
CA LYS A 11 -5.65 -13.37 9.34
C LYS A 11 -6.27 -12.00 9.61
N TRP A 12 -7.04 -11.47 8.66
CA TRP A 12 -7.76 -10.22 8.83
C TRP A 12 -8.78 -10.28 9.97
N ARG A 13 -9.51 -11.40 10.10
CA ARG A 13 -10.43 -11.68 11.21
C ARG A 13 -9.75 -11.59 12.59
N GLU A 14 -8.52 -12.09 12.71
CA GLU A 14 -7.76 -11.99 13.97
C GLU A 14 -7.56 -10.55 14.46
N PHE A 15 -7.52 -9.57 13.56
CA PHE A 15 -7.32 -8.16 13.92
C PHE A 15 -8.64 -7.41 14.08
N VAL A 16 -9.64 -7.64 13.21
CA VAL A 16 -10.94 -6.95 13.35
C VAL A 16 -11.74 -7.44 14.56
N ASP A 17 -11.58 -8.71 14.94
CA ASP A 17 -12.26 -9.30 16.10
C ASP A 17 -11.48 -9.03 17.42
N ASN A 18 -10.29 -8.42 17.36
CA ASN A 18 -9.45 -8.13 18.52
C ASN A 18 -9.72 -6.72 19.09
N PRO A 19 -10.15 -6.60 20.36
CA PRO A 19 -10.47 -5.30 20.97
C PRO A 19 -9.27 -4.36 21.15
N ASP A 20 -8.03 -4.89 21.12
CA ASP A 20 -6.81 -4.08 21.19
C ASP A 20 -6.53 -3.29 19.89
N TYR A 21 -7.23 -3.62 18.80
CA TYR A 21 -7.08 -3.00 17.49
C TYR A 21 -8.40 -2.39 17.03
N ARG A 22 -8.47 -1.06 17.06
CA ARG A 22 -9.64 -0.33 16.60
C ARG A 22 -9.50 -0.02 15.10
N PRO A 23 -10.49 -0.34 14.25
CA PRO A 23 -10.44 0.05 12.84
C PRO A 23 -10.19 1.55 12.66
N PHE A 24 -9.23 1.89 11.78
CA PHE A 24 -8.99 3.26 11.34
C PHE A 24 -9.68 3.47 10.00
N ILE A 25 -10.57 4.48 9.95
CA ILE A 25 -11.22 4.89 8.72
C ILE A 25 -10.59 6.22 8.31
N SER A 26 -9.85 6.21 7.20
CA SER A 26 -9.26 7.44 6.66
C SER A 26 -10.35 8.48 6.39
N ARG A 27 -10.05 9.76 6.63
CA ARG A 27 -10.94 10.87 6.29
C ARG A 27 -10.96 11.12 4.77
N ASP A 28 -9.87 10.78 4.08
CA ASP A 28 -9.76 10.90 2.64
C ASP A 28 -10.45 9.72 1.93
N VAL A 29 -11.36 10.02 0.99
CA VAL A 29 -12.12 9.02 0.24
C VAL A 29 -11.20 8.18 -0.64
N TYR A 30 -10.23 8.80 -1.28
CA TYR A 30 -9.33 8.11 -2.20
C TYR A 30 -8.43 7.12 -1.48
N MET A 31 -7.95 7.48 -0.28
CA MET A 31 -7.23 6.56 0.58
C MET A 31 -8.09 5.33 0.93
N ARG A 32 -9.38 5.50 1.24
CA ARG A 32 -10.27 4.36 1.51
C ARG A 32 -10.42 3.43 0.30
N GLU A 33 -10.62 3.99 -0.88
CA GLU A 33 -10.76 3.23 -2.13
C GLU A 33 -9.46 2.55 -2.59
N SER A 34 -8.31 3.07 -2.16
CA SER A 34 -6.99 2.54 -2.56
C SER A 34 -6.57 1.28 -1.81
N VAL A 35 -7.21 0.97 -0.67
CA VAL A 35 -6.90 -0.19 0.16
C VAL A 35 -7.79 -1.37 -0.24
N SER A 36 -7.24 -2.58 -0.24
CA SER A 36 -8.01 -3.79 -0.51
C SER A 36 -9.03 -4.09 0.60
N GLN A 37 -10.01 -4.94 0.31
CA GLN A 37 -11.04 -5.37 1.27
C GLN A 37 -10.46 -6.15 2.47
N THR A 38 -9.22 -6.64 2.37
CA THR A 38 -8.47 -7.30 3.45
C THR A 38 -7.26 -6.50 3.88
N GLY A 39 -7.26 -5.18 3.66
CA GLY A 39 -6.23 -4.28 4.16
C GLY A 39 -6.30 -4.12 5.69
N PHE A 40 -5.13 -4.05 6.32
CA PHE A 40 -5.01 -3.92 7.76
C PHE A 40 -4.80 -2.45 8.13
N VAL A 41 -5.88 -1.80 8.58
CA VAL A 41 -5.91 -0.37 8.84
C VAL A 41 -6.51 -0.14 10.23
N TYR A 42 -5.64 -0.04 11.25
CA TYR A 42 -6.04 -0.04 12.66
C TYR A 42 -5.26 0.98 13.49
N LEU A 43 -5.87 1.40 14.60
CA LEU A 43 -5.23 2.10 15.71
C LEU A 43 -5.05 1.12 16.87
N THR A 44 -3.92 1.19 17.55
CA THR A 44 -3.65 0.43 18.76
C THR A 44 -2.76 1.26 19.70
N THR A 45 -2.79 0.92 21.00
CA THR A 45 -1.89 1.52 21.97
C THR A 45 -0.50 0.91 21.82
N PRO A 46 0.57 1.71 21.66
CA PRO A 46 1.92 1.19 21.56
C PRO A 46 2.29 0.33 22.77
N SER A 47 2.73 -0.90 22.52
CA SER A 47 3.21 -1.85 23.52
C SER A 47 4.11 -2.89 22.85
N ASP A 48 4.94 -3.60 23.63
CA ASP A 48 5.79 -4.67 23.10
C ASP A 48 4.98 -5.76 22.40
N LYS A 49 3.79 -6.06 22.96
CA LYS A 49 2.84 -6.97 22.34
C LYS A 49 2.36 -6.45 20.98
N ALA A 50 1.91 -5.20 20.90
CA ALA A 50 1.44 -4.63 19.64
C ALA A 50 2.56 -4.61 18.58
N ILE A 51 3.79 -4.26 18.98
CA ILE A 51 4.96 -4.31 18.09
C ILE A 51 5.22 -5.74 17.59
N SER A 52 5.15 -6.73 18.47
CA SER A 52 5.32 -8.15 18.11
C SER A 52 4.24 -8.65 17.16
N ASP A 53 2.98 -8.34 17.44
CA ASP A 53 1.83 -8.70 16.59
C ASP A 53 1.94 -8.07 15.20
N ILE A 54 2.24 -6.77 15.12
CA ILE A 54 2.43 -6.03 13.85
C ILE A 54 3.61 -6.61 13.07
N ARG A 55 4.71 -6.95 13.74
CA ARG A 55 5.86 -7.61 13.11
C ARG A 55 5.46 -8.95 12.49
N GLY A 56 4.73 -9.77 13.23
CA GLY A 56 4.23 -11.06 12.73
C GLY A 56 3.28 -10.89 11.54
N LEU A 57 2.38 -9.91 11.61
CA LEU A 57 1.49 -9.56 10.50
C LEU A 57 2.26 -9.09 9.25
N ALA A 58 3.27 -8.23 9.43
CA ALA A 58 4.08 -7.71 8.33
C ALA A 58 4.80 -8.86 7.59
N HIS A 59 5.39 -9.81 8.32
CA HIS A 59 5.98 -11.00 7.70
C HIS A 59 4.94 -11.84 6.96
N PHE A 60 3.80 -12.14 7.59
CA PHE A 60 2.73 -12.89 6.94
C PHE A 60 2.28 -12.25 5.62
N MET A 61 2.05 -10.93 5.62
CA MET A 61 1.61 -10.20 4.43
C MET A 61 2.70 -10.14 3.35
N PHE A 62 3.95 -9.93 3.76
CA PHE A 62 5.07 -9.81 2.83
C PHE A 62 5.45 -11.16 2.21
N ASP A 63 5.45 -12.24 2.98
CA ASP A 63 5.67 -13.60 2.47
C ASP A 63 4.58 -13.99 1.45
N GLY A 64 3.32 -13.66 1.76
CA GLY A 64 2.20 -13.84 0.83
C GLY A 64 2.35 -13.02 -0.46
N PHE A 65 2.81 -11.76 -0.34
CA PHE A 65 3.11 -10.92 -1.50
C PHE A 65 4.22 -11.53 -2.36
N LEU A 66 5.34 -11.93 -1.77
CA LEU A 66 6.46 -12.55 -2.49
C LEU A 66 6.05 -13.85 -3.18
N LYS A 67 5.26 -14.69 -2.50
CA LYS A 67 4.69 -15.90 -3.10
C LYS A 67 3.85 -15.56 -4.34
N ASN A 68 2.94 -14.59 -4.22
CA ASN A 68 2.11 -14.16 -5.34
C ASN A 68 2.93 -13.61 -6.51
N VAL A 69 3.99 -12.85 -6.25
CA VAL A 69 4.90 -12.35 -7.29
C VAL A 69 5.60 -13.51 -8.01
N ASN A 70 6.08 -14.50 -7.25
CA ASN A 70 6.81 -15.64 -7.80
C ASN A 70 5.91 -16.60 -8.60
N GLU A 71 4.66 -16.78 -8.18
CA GLU A 71 3.71 -17.73 -8.78
C GLU A 71 2.80 -17.08 -9.85
N ALA A 72 2.81 -15.74 -9.98
CA ALA A 72 1.96 -15.06 -10.94
C ALA A 72 2.32 -15.44 -12.39
N PRO A 73 1.34 -15.79 -13.23
CA PRO A 73 1.60 -16.01 -14.64
C PRO A 73 2.04 -14.71 -15.31
N ALA A 74 2.82 -14.84 -16.39
CA ALA A 74 3.21 -13.68 -17.19
C ALA A 74 1.97 -12.96 -17.74
N MET A 75 1.98 -11.63 -17.66
CA MET A 75 0.91 -10.80 -18.21
C MET A 75 0.87 -10.94 -19.74
N PRO A 76 -0.31 -11.19 -20.35
CA PRO A 76 -0.49 -11.17 -21.80
C PRO A 76 0.02 -9.87 -22.41
N ALA A 77 0.73 -9.96 -23.54
CA ALA A 77 1.41 -8.80 -24.13
C ALA A 77 0.45 -7.64 -24.45
N ASN A 78 -0.77 -7.96 -24.88
CA ASN A 78 -1.83 -7.00 -25.19
C ASN A 78 -2.41 -6.27 -23.96
N GLU A 79 -2.22 -6.80 -22.74
CA GLU A 79 -2.74 -6.20 -21.50
C GLU A 79 -1.70 -5.33 -20.77
N ARG A 80 -0.41 -5.53 -21.07
CA ARG A 80 0.71 -4.87 -20.36
C ARG A 80 0.63 -3.35 -20.39
N ALA A 81 0.30 -2.76 -21.56
CA ALA A 81 0.24 -1.31 -21.71
C ALA A 81 -0.88 -0.70 -20.86
N ALA A 82 -2.07 -1.30 -20.89
CA ALA A 82 -3.21 -0.85 -20.10
C ALA A 82 -2.96 -0.99 -18.59
N LEU A 83 -2.33 -2.10 -18.17
CA LEU A 83 -1.94 -2.30 -16.78
C LEU A 83 -0.91 -1.26 -16.31
N ALA A 84 0.13 -1.01 -17.12
CA ALA A 84 1.15 -0.02 -16.79
C ALA A 84 0.57 1.40 -16.67
N GLU A 85 -0.35 1.77 -17.56
CA GLU A 85 -1.05 3.05 -17.51
C GLU A 85 -1.91 3.18 -16.25
N ARG A 86 -2.70 2.15 -15.93
CA ARG A 86 -3.48 2.09 -14.69
C ARG A 86 -2.57 2.23 -13.47
N ASP A 87 -1.49 1.47 -13.40
CA ASP A 87 -0.58 1.47 -12.26
C ASP A 87 0.13 2.81 -12.09
N LEU A 88 0.44 3.52 -13.18
CA LEU A 88 0.95 4.89 -13.11
C LEU A 88 -0.10 5.85 -12.54
N LYS A 89 -1.34 5.78 -13.03
CA LYS A 89 -2.45 6.61 -12.53
C LYS A 89 -2.68 6.41 -11.03
N VAL A 90 -2.71 5.15 -10.59
CA VAL A 90 -2.90 4.80 -9.18
C VAL A 90 -1.74 5.30 -8.31
N ARG A 91 -0.48 5.01 -8.69
CA ARG A 91 0.69 5.46 -7.91
C ARG A 91 0.74 6.97 -7.76
N ARG A 92 0.55 7.69 -8.86
CA ARG A 92 0.53 9.17 -8.84
C ARG A 92 -0.59 9.68 -7.96
N ALA A 93 -1.81 9.19 -8.13
CA ALA A 93 -2.95 9.66 -7.36
C ALA A 93 -2.83 9.37 -5.87
N ILE A 94 -2.24 8.23 -5.46
CA ILE A 94 -1.97 7.94 -4.04
C ILE A 94 -0.92 8.93 -3.51
N ALA A 95 0.21 9.08 -4.19
CA ALA A 95 1.30 9.94 -3.74
C ALA A 95 0.90 11.42 -3.68
N ASP A 96 0.23 11.94 -4.71
CA ASP A 96 -0.18 13.36 -4.77
C ASP A 96 -1.24 13.69 -3.72
N ARG A 97 -2.05 12.71 -3.27
CA ARG A 97 -3.18 12.92 -2.34
C ARG A 97 -2.91 12.47 -0.91
N ASP A 98 -1.72 11.95 -0.62
CA ASP A 98 -1.42 11.44 0.72
C ASP A 98 -1.55 12.57 1.76
N PRO A 99 -2.46 12.44 2.75
CA PRO A 99 -2.60 13.44 3.81
C PRO A 99 -1.32 13.68 4.61
N ALA A 100 -0.36 12.74 4.58
CA ALA A 100 0.93 12.86 5.23
C ALA A 100 1.91 13.79 4.50
N ASN A 101 1.61 14.24 3.28
CA ASN A 101 2.48 15.16 2.53
C ASN A 101 2.77 16.46 3.29
N VAL A 102 1.84 16.92 4.15
CA VAL A 102 2.03 18.07 5.04
C VAL A 102 3.22 17.90 5.99
N VAL A 103 3.53 16.66 6.41
CA VAL A 103 4.68 16.36 7.25
C VAL A 103 5.98 16.61 6.48
N GLY A 104 6.02 16.22 5.21
CA GLY A 104 7.15 16.50 4.33
C GLY A 104 7.40 18.01 4.19
N GLU A 105 6.34 18.78 3.96
CA GLU A 105 6.44 20.25 3.86
C GLU A 105 6.95 20.88 5.17
N GLN A 106 6.48 20.40 6.33
CA GLN A 106 6.91 20.89 7.64
C GLN A 106 8.37 20.57 7.95
N LEU A 107 8.86 19.40 7.53
CA LEU A 107 10.23 18.95 7.82
C LEU A 107 11.26 19.49 6.84
N PHE A 108 10.91 19.62 5.56
CA PHE A 108 11.87 19.85 4.48
C PHE A 108 11.56 21.06 3.60
N GLY A 109 10.45 21.74 3.85
CA GLY A 109 9.94 22.79 2.99
C GLY A 109 9.23 22.24 1.75
N LYS A 110 8.46 23.12 1.09
CA LYS A 110 7.58 22.76 -0.01
C LYS A 110 8.32 22.13 -1.20
N ASP A 111 9.42 22.73 -1.64
CA ASP A 111 10.13 22.28 -2.85
C ASP A 111 10.68 20.85 -2.71
N MET A 112 11.25 20.53 -1.54
CA MET A 112 11.74 19.17 -1.27
C MET A 112 10.58 18.19 -1.10
N ALA A 113 9.49 18.60 -0.42
CA ALA A 113 8.31 17.76 -0.30
C ALA A 113 7.70 17.41 -1.67
N ASP A 114 7.54 18.40 -2.56
CA ASP A 114 7.05 18.20 -3.92
C ASP A 114 7.98 17.26 -4.72
N ALA A 115 9.30 17.39 -4.56
CA ALA A 115 10.28 16.49 -5.17
C ALA A 115 10.18 15.05 -4.63
N LEU A 116 10.00 14.87 -3.31
CA LEU A 116 9.81 13.57 -2.68
C LEU A 116 8.52 12.90 -3.17
N VAL A 117 7.40 13.62 -3.18
CA VAL A 117 6.11 13.15 -3.69
C VAL A 117 6.26 12.71 -5.14
N ARG A 118 6.89 13.53 -5.99
CA ARG A 118 7.17 13.18 -7.38
C ARG A 118 8.04 11.93 -7.52
N GLY A 119 9.02 11.77 -6.64
CA GLY A 119 9.87 10.58 -6.56
C GLY A 119 9.10 9.29 -6.23
N LEU A 120 8.15 9.35 -5.27
CA LEU A 120 7.39 8.18 -4.81
C LEU A 120 6.61 7.48 -5.92
N TRP A 121 5.99 8.23 -6.84
CA TRP A 121 5.27 7.65 -7.97
C TRP A 121 6.13 7.45 -9.22
N GLY A 122 7.40 7.85 -9.17
CA GLY A 122 8.36 7.69 -10.25
C GLY A 122 8.20 8.72 -11.37
N GLY A 123 7.82 9.96 -11.04
CA GLY A 123 7.63 11.03 -12.03
C GLY A 123 8.89 11.48 -12.76
N ASP A 124 10.05 11.06 -12.28
CA ASP A 124 11.36 11.24 -12.89
C ASP A 124 11.94 9.94 -13.48
N ARG A 125 11.14 8.88 -13.61
CA ARG A 125 11.63 7.67 -14.27
C ARG A 125 11.95 7.97 -15.73
N LEU A 126 13.24 8.03 -16.02
CA LEU A 126 13.76 7.89 -17.37
C LEU A 126 13.24 6.55 -17.92
N SER A 127 12.48 6.60 -18.99
CA SER A 127 11.87 5.43 -19.64
C SER A 127 12.89 4.49 -20.31
N GLU A 128 14.19 4.71 -20.11
CA GLU A 128 15.28 4.00 -20.80
C GLU A 128 15.68 2.65 -20.18
N ARG A 129 14.90 2.06 -19.27
CA ARG A 129 15.27 0.75 -18.72
C ARG A 129 14.98 -0.39 -19.71
N LEU A 130 16.07 -0.76 -20.40
CA LEU A 130 16.43 -2.06 -20.98
C LEU A 130 15.80 -2.40 -22.35
N LYS A 131 16.52 -2.02 -23.41
CA LYS A 131 16.53 -2.76 -24.69
C LYS A 131 17.22 -4.11 -24.49
#